data_AF-A0ABD5HR45-F1
#
_entry.id   AF-A0ABD5HR45-F1
#
_cell.length_a   1.000
_cell.length_b   1.000
_cell.length_c   1.000
_cell.angle_alpha   90.00
_cell.angle_beta   90.00
_cell.angle_gamma   90.00
#
_symmetry.space_group_name_H-M   'P 1'
#
loop_
_entity.id
_entity.type
_entity.pdbx_description
1 polymer ?
#
loop_
_entity_poly.entity_id
_entity_poly.type
_entity_poly.pdbx_seq_one_letter_code
_entity_poly.pdbx_strand_id
1 'polypeptide(L)'
;MNPEFTLRANGLNIKWRGGIHQADVLGQFPFSLPFTYPIRLFLEAKFRSSKTGIDVIRSGIGILQDLNSNYQTIDLNGQELLTQRYNYQYAIFSISGFSNNAIKLAIAHKLHLIDLSDNEYEDLRNVIKETAKNIYRQTKNYSLNDIRQVIRNKFFRTSLDRSDEKNQNSHKILHQYFNYIRNFGDLFLASTNSPFTILLKPFSS
;
A
#
# COMPACT_ATOMS: atom_id res chain seq x y z
N MET A 1 -20.25 4.69 6.87
CA MET A 1 -18.79 4.85 6.69
C MET A 1 -18.13 4.06 7.81
N ASN A 2 -17.20 3.15 7.53
CA ASN A 2 -16.59 2.31 8.58
C ASN A 2 -15.84 3.24 9.56
N PRO A 3 -16.14 3.22 10.87
CA PRO A 3 -15.75 4.26 11.84
C PRO A 3 -14.24 4.46 12.01
N GLU A 4 -13.44 3.52 11.52
CA GLU A 4 -11.98 3.58 11.49
C GLU A 4 -11.43 4.59 10.45
N PHE A 5 -12.15 4.87 9.37
CA PHE A 5 -11.67 5.77 8.32
C PHE A 5 -11.96 7.22 8.65
N THR A 6 -10.92 8.05 8.59
CA THR A 6 -11.06 9.50 8.77
C THR A 6 -10.71 10.26 7.49
N LEU A 7 -11.55 11.21 7.13
CA LEU A 7 -11.31 12.14 6.03
C LEU A 7 -10.38 13.26 6.52
N ARG A 8 -9.07 13.02 6.52
CA ARG A 8 -8.06 14.08 6.70
C ARG A 8 -7.04 14.05 5.56
N ALA A 9 -6.95 15.12 4.77
CA ALA A 9 -5.95 15.28 3.70
C ALA A 9 -5.96 14.19 2.59
N ASN A 10 -4.93 14.20 1.73
CA ASN A 10 -4.82 13.45 0.48
C ASN A 10 -4.34 11.99 0.65
N GLY A 11 -4.91 11.23 1.59
CA GLY A 11 -4.46 9.88 1.93
C GLY A 11 -5.54 8.99 2.54
N LEU A 12 -5.20 7.70 2.72
CA LEU A 12 -6.06 6.74 3.41
C LEU A 12 -5.68 6.74 4.89
N ASN A 13 -6.50 7.38 5.71
CA ASN A 13 -6.20 7.55 7.13
C ASN A 13 -7.06 6.65 7.98
N ILE A 14 -6.43 6.06 8.97
CA ILE A 14 -7.08 5.14 9.90
C ILE A 14 -6.86 5.66 11.31
N LYS A 15 -7.97 5.91 12.01
CA LYS A 15 -7.97 6.36 13.40
C LYS A 15 -7.76 5.15 14.31
N TRP A 16 -6.74 5.22 15.16
CA TRP A 16 -6.46 4.22 16.18
C TRP A 16 -6.11 4.87 17.52
N ARG A 17 -5.74 4.05 18.50
CA ARG A 17 -5.58 4.46 19.89
C ARG A 17 -4.47 5.49 20.07
N GLY A 18 -3.30 5.25 19.48
CA GLY A 18 -2.14 6.13 19.59
C GLY A 18 -2.20 7.35 18.67
N GLY A 19 -3.07 7.34 17.66
CA GLY A 19 -3.21 8.45 16.72
C GLY A 19 -3.86 8.06 15.40
N ILE A 20 -3.68 8.93 14.41
CA ILE A 20 -4.14 8.72 13.04
C ILE A 20 -2.94 8.26 12.23
N HIS A 21 -3.06 7.09 11.60
CA HIS A 21 -2.03 6.52 10.74
C HIS A 21 -2.45 6.65 9.27
N GLN A 22 -1.57 7.20 8.44
CA GLN A 22 -1.78 7.26 7.00
C GLN A 22 -1.18 6.01 6.35
N ALA A 23 -2.01 5.24 5.65
CA ALA A 23 -1.57 4.15 4.79
C ALA A 23 -1.42 4.64 3.35
N ASP A 24 -0.47 4.06 2.61
CA ASP A 24 -0.42 4.24 1.15
C ASP A 24 -1.51 3.39 0.50
N VAL A 25 -1.65 2.13 0.95
CA VAL A 25 -2.70 1.20 0.51
C VAL A 25 -3.20 0.38 1.69
N LEU A 26 -4.52 0.12 1.71
CA LEU A 26 -5.10 -0.95 2.51
C LEU A 26 -5.74 -1.99 1.59
N GLY A 27 -5.38 -3.24 1.83
CA GLY A 27 -6.04 -4.40 1.22
C GLY A 27 -6.75 -5.21 2.29
N GLN A 28 -7.88 -5.79 1.97
CA GLN A 28 -8.53 -6.77 2.84
C GLN A 28 -8.62 -8.08 2.09
N PHE A 29 -8.29 -9.17 2.78
CA PHE A 29 -8.42 -10.49 2.19
C PHE A 29 -9.91 -10.84 2.03
N PRO A 30 -10.33 -11.41 0.89
CA PRO A 30 -11.76 -11.56 0.58
C PRO A 30 -12.46 -12.60 1.44
N PHE A 31 -11.71 -13.45 2.14
CA PHE A 31 -12.26 -14.43 3.07
C PHE A 31 -11.56 -14.36 4.44
N SER A 32 -12.31 -14.71 5.47
CA SER A 32 -11.84 -14.85 6.85
C SER A 32 -11.83 -16.32 7.22
N LEU A 33 -10.77 -16.78 7.88
CA LEU A 33 -10.76 -18.11 8.48
C LEU A 33 -11.69 -18.12 9.71
N PRO A 34 -12.40 -19.23 10.00
CA PRO A 34 -13.16 -19.38 11.23
C PRO A 34 -12.30 -19.04 12.46
N PHE A 35 -12.92 -18.42 13.47
CA PHE A 35 -12.28 -18.03 14.75
C PHE A 35 -11.16 -16.99 14.62
N THR A 36 -11.06 -16.27 13.50
CA THR A 36 -10.11 -15.18 13.30
C THR A 36 -10.82 -13.91 12.84
N TYR A 37 -10.27 -12.74 13.18
CA TYR A 37 -10.70 -11.51 12.52
C TYR A 37 -10.21 -11.48 11.06
N PRO A 38 -10.98 -10.87 10.13
CA PRO A 38 -10.55 -10.68 8.75
C PRO A 38 -9.15 -10.07 8.67
N ILE A 39 -8.33 -10.60 7.78
CA ILE A 39 -6.97 -10.12 7.57
C ILE A 39 -7.02 -8.84 6.75
N ARG A 40 -6.35 -7.80 7.25
CA ARG A 40 -6.17 -6.54 6.53
C ARG A 40 -4.70 -6.22 6.39
N LEU A 41 -4.27 -5.93 5.16
CA LEU A 41 -2.92 -5.53 4.84
C LEU A 41 -2.79 -4.01 4.92
N PHE A 42 -1.86 -3.54 5.74
CA PHE A 42 -1.36 -2.18 5.78
C PHE A 42 -0.07 -2.08 4.98
N LEU A 43 -0.09 -1.31 3.90
CA LEU A 43 1.03 -1.22 2.98
C LEU A 43 1.64 0.19 2.99
N GLU A 44 2.96 0.23 3.09
CA GLU A 44 3.78 1.42 2.91
C GLU A 44 4.77 1.25 1.76
N ALA A 45 4.92 2.27 0.92
CA ALA A 45 5.82 2.26 -0.23
C ALA A 45 6.94 3.29 -0.09
N LYS A 46 8.20 2.84 -0.16
CA LYS A 46 9.39 3.68 -0.10
C LYS A 46 10.05 3.78 -1.47
N PHE A 47 9.91 4.96 -2.07
CA PHE A 47 10.57 5.32 -3.33
C PHE A 47 11.74 6.27 -3.06
N ARG A 48 12.91 5.73 -2.68
CA ARG A 48 14.13 6.50 -2.34
C ARG A 48 15.36 5.85 -2.99
N SER A 49 16.42 6.62 -3.19
CA SER A 49 17.70 6.10 -3.70
C SER A 49 18.47 5.30 -2.63
N SER A 50 18.36 5.69 -1.37
CA SER A 50 19.00 5.00 -0.25
C SER A 50 18.14 3.83 0.26
N LYS A 51 18.81 2.79 0.79
CA LYS A 51 18.17 1.64 1.42
C LYS A 51 17.23 2.07 2.55
N THR A 52 16.13 1.34 2.69
CA THR A 52 15.20 1.53 3.82
C THR A 52 15.86 1.10 5.13
N GLY A 53 15.88 2.04 6.09
CA GLY A 53 16.56 1.91 7.37
C GLY A 53 15.70 1.29 8.47
N ILE A 54 16.36 1.04 9.61
CA ILE A 54 15.74 0.46 10.81
C ILE A 54 14.66 1.38 11.42
N ASP A 55 14.78 2.69 11.22
CA ASP A 55 13.82 3.71 11.65
C ASP A 55 12.43 3.48 11.06
N VAL A 56 12.36 3.17 9.75
CA VAL A 56 11.10 2.85 9.07
C VAL A 56 10.47 1.60 9.67
N ILE A 57 11.28 0.58 9.95
CA ILE A 57 10.78 -0.68 10.56
C ILE A 57 10.27 -0.43 11.98
N ARG A 58 10.98 0.35 12.81
CA ARG A 58 10.52 0.72 14.16
C ARG A 58 9.19 1.46 14.13
N SER A 59 9.03 2.40 13.19
CA SER A 59 7.76 3.10 12.97
C SER A 59 6.66 2.12 12.60
N GLY A 60 6.92 1.22 11.63
CA GLY A 60 5.97 0.19 11.23
C GLY A 60 5.54 -0.75 12.37
N ILE A 61 6.47 -1.11 13.26
CA ILE A 61 6.16 -1.92 14.46
C ILE A 61 5.19 -1.18 15.38
N GLY A 62 5.45 0.09 15.67
CA GLY A 62 4.57 0.91 16.51
C GLY A 62 3.17 1.01 15.92
N ILE A 63 3.08 1.24 14.60
CA ILE A 63 1.80 1.27 13.88
C ILE A 63 1.11 -0.09 13.97
N LEU A 64 1.79 -1.18 13.66
CA LEU A 64 1.21 -2.54 13.69
C LEU A 64 0.70 -2.92 15.09
N GLN A 65 1.45 -2.57 16.13
CA GLN A 65 1.04 -2.80 17.52
C GLN A 65 -0.17 -1.96 17.90
N ASP A 66 -0.22 -0.69 17.48
CA ASP A 66 -1.36 0.19 17.74
C ASP A 66 -2.62 -0.29 17.01
N LEU A 67 -2.47 -0.71 15.75
CA LEU A 67 -3.54 -1.29 14.92
C LEU A 67 -4.13 -2.57 15.52
N ASN A 68 -3.29 -3.44 16.09
CA ASN A 68 -3.70 -4.74 16.64
C ASN A 68 -3.94 -4.71 18.16
N SER A 69 -3.94 -3.54 18.81
CA SER A 69 -4.19 -3.42 20.25
C SER A 69 -5.67 -3.62 20.59
N ASN A 70 -5.99 -4.69 21.32
CA ASN A 70 -7.37 -5.12 21.63
C ASN A 70 -8.02 -4.46 22.86
N TYR A 71 -7.32 -3.58 23.58
CA TYR A 71 -7.70 -3.12 24.94
C TYR A 71 -8.97 -2.26 25.05
N GLN A 72 -9.71 -2.02 23.97
CA GLN A 72 -10.90 -1.17 24.03
C GLN A 72 -12.06 -1.78 24.81
N THR A 73 -12.13 -3.09 25.05
CA THR A 73 -13.34 -3.76 25.58
C THR A 73 -13.83 -3.32 26.97
N ILE A 74 -13.07 -2.52 27.72
CA ILE A 74 -13.44 -2.12 29.08
C ILE A 74 -14.46 -0.96 29.08
N ASP A 75 -14.40 -0.04 28.11
CA ASP A 75 -15.23 1.19 28.09
C ASP A 75 -16.08 1.36 26.81
N LEU A 76 -16.18 0.34 25.95
CA LEU A 76 -16.98 0.45 24.71
C LEU A 76 -18.47 0.45 25.01
N ASN A 77 -19.18 1.44 24.47
CA ASN A 77 -20.63 1.45 24.44
C ASN A 77 -21.16 0.54 23.32
N GLY A 78 -22.46 0.20 23.36
CA GLY A 78 -23.05 -0.88 22.55
C GLY A 78 -22.80 -0.80 21.04
N GLN A 79 -22.67 0.40 20.46
CA GLN A 79 -22.36 0.55 19.02
C GLN A 79 -20.88 0.32 18.70
N GLU A 80 -19.97 0.67 19.61
CA GLU A 80 -18.54 0.48 19.41
C GLU A 80 -18.13 -1.00 19.50
N LEU A 81 -18.87 -1.79 20.31
CA LEU A 81 -18.74 -3.25 20.37
C LEU A 81 -19.06 -3.96 19.03
N LEU A 82 -19.89 -3.34 18.19
CA LEU A 82 -20.29 -3.88 16.88
C LEU A 82 -19.32 -3.48 15.75
N THR A 83 -18.26 -2.73 16.05
CA THR A 83 -17.27 -2.33 15.04
C THR A 83 -16.48 -3.55 14.58
N GLN A 84 -16.44 -3.76 13.26
CA GLN A 84 -15.66 -4.83 12.65
C GLN A 84 -14.18 -4.70 13.04
N ARG A 85 -13.62 -5.77 13.60
CA ARG A 85 -12.20 -5.87 13.93
C ARG A 85 -11.44 -6.55 12.80
N TYR A 86 -10.15 -6.25 12.73
CA TYR A 86 -9.24 -6.79 11.72
C TYR A 86 -7.94 -7.26 12.37
N ASN A 87 -7.38 -8.33 11.81
CA ASN A 87 -6.00 -8.70 12.08
C ASN A 87 -5.12 -7.99 11.05
N TYR A 88 -4.44 -6.93 11.47
CA TYR A 88 -3.56 -6.18 10.60
C TYR A 88 -2.26 -6.93 10.37
N GLN A 89 -1.85 -7.00 9.11
CA GLN A 89 -0.51 -7.37 8.65
C GLN A 89 0.14 -6.14 8.05
N TYR A 90 1.45 -5.98 8.22
CA TYR A 90 2.17 -4.80 7.73
C TYR A 90 3.18 -5.20 6.66
N ALA A 91 3.13 -4.54 5.51
CA ALA A 91 4.06 -4.73 4.40
C ALA A 91 4.74 -3.42 3.98
N ILE A 92 6.05 -3.48 3.76
CA ILE A 92 6.84 -2.34 3.28
C ILE A 92 7.47 -2.71 1.94
N PHE A 93 7.21 -1.90 0.92
CA PHE A 93 7.83 -1.99 -0.40
C PHE A 93 9.00 -1.01 -0.49
N SER A 94 10.16 -1.43 -1.02
CA SER A 94 11.33 -0.56 -1.17
C SER A 94 12.00 -0.76 -2.52
N ILE A 95 12.17 0.31 -3.31
CA ILE A 95 12.85 0.25 -4.61
C ILE A 95 14.38 0.14 -4.52
N SER A 96 14.93 0.46 -3.36
CA SER A 96 16.36 0.45 -3.06
C SER A 96 16.73 -0.68 -2.11
N GLY A 97 15.74 -1.49 -1.71
CA GLY A 97 15.89 -2.57 -0.75
C GLY A 97 16.03 -2.09 0.68
N PHE A 98 16.54 -2.98 1.52
CA PHE A 98 16.59 -2.80 2.98
C PHE A 98 18.00 -2.94 3.54
N SER A 99 18.28 -2.22 4.63
CA SER A 99 19.51 -2.42 5.40
C SER A 99 19.44 -3.74 6.20
N ASN A 100 20.58 -4.36 6.49
CA ASN A 100 20.61 -5.63 7.26
C ASN A 100 19.93 -5.51 8.63
N ASN A 101 20.09 -4.38 9.30
CA ASN A 101 19.45 -4.12 10.59
C ASN A 101 17.92 -3.96 10.46
N ALA A 102 17.44 -3.36 9.37
CA ALA A 102 16.02 -3.29 9.05
C ALA A 102 15.44 -4.70 8.81
N ILE A 103 16.13 -5.52 8.03
CA ILE A 103 15.72 -6.91 7.74
C ILE A 103 15.60 -7.72 9.04
N LYS A 104 16.66 -7.74 9.87
CA LYS A 104 16.66 -8.47 11.14
C LYS A 104 15.51 -8.05 12.05
N LEU A 105 15.26 -6.74 12.16
CA LEU A 105 14.18 -6.23 13.00
C LEU A 105 12.80 -6.56 12.44
N ALA A 106 12.61 -6.48 11.12
CA ALA A 106 11.34 -6.79 10.48
C ALA A 106 10.95 -8.27 10.68
N ILE A 107 11.92 -9.17 10.53
CA ILE A 107 11.74 -10.61 10.80
C ILE A 107 11.29 -10.84 12.25
N ALA A 108 11.96 -10.21 13.21
CA ALA A 108 11.63 -10.35 14.63
C ALA A 108 10.20 -9.88 14.98
N HIS A 109 9.65 -8.95 14.20
CA HIS A 109 8.33 -8.37 14.44
C HIS A 109 7.27 -8.70 13.37
N LYS A 110 7.56 -9.65 12.48
CA LYS A 110 6.63 -10.13 11.43
C LYS A 110 6.14 -9.01 10.49
N LEU A 111 7.02 -8.07 10.17
CA LEU A 111 6.78 -7.11 9.09
C LEU A 111 7.23 -7.73 7.76
N HIS A 112 6.36 -7.71 6.76
CA HIS A 112 6.67 -8.19 5.42
C HIS A 112 7.50 -7.15 4.67
N LEU A 113 8.64 -7.57 4.11
CA LEU A 113 9.50 -6.72 3.29
C LEU A 113 9.42 -7.17 1.84
N ILE A 114 9.07 -6.24 0.94
CA ILE A 114 9.06 -6.46 -0.50
C ILE A 114 10.19 -5.63 -1.10
N ASP A 115 11.27 -6.32 -1.45
CA ASP A 115 12.46 -5.72 -2.04
C ASP A 115 12.30 -5.66 -3.57
N LEU A 116 12.28 -4.44 -4.10
CA LEU A 116 12.20 -4.18 -5.53
C LEU A 116 13.54 -3.64 -6.06
N SER A 117 14.66 -3.86 -5.39
CA SER A 117 15.98 -3.36 -5.82
C SER A 117 16.64 -4.21 -6.88
N ASP A 118 16.24 -5.48 -7.02
CA ASP A 118 16.81 -6.41 -8.00
C ASP A 118 16.56 -5.95 -9.44
N ASN A 119 17.47 -6.30 -10.35
CA ASN A 119 17.47 -5.89 -11.75
C ASN A 119 16.21 -6.36 -12.49
N GLU A 120 15.58 -7.46 -12.07
CA GLU A 120 14.31 -7.94 -12.65
C GLU A 120 13.17 -6.90 -12.56
N TYR A 121 13.26 -5.94 -11.63
CA TYR A 121 12.29 -4.85 -11.47
C TYR A 121 12.77 -3.52 -12.03
N GLU A 122 13.92 -3.45 -12.71
CA GLU A 122 14.51 -2.20 -13.19
C GLU A 122 13.56 -1.44 -14.12
N ASP A 123 12.99 -2.12 -15.11
CA ASP A 123 12.06 -1.52 -16.05
C ASP A 123 10.80 -0.97 -15.35
N LEU A 124 10.29 -1.70 -14.34
CA LEU A 124 9.16 -1.26 -13.53
C LEU A 124 9.52 0.01 -12.75
N ARG A 125 10.69 0.04 -12.09
CA ARG A 125 11.19 1.23 -11.38
C ARG A 125 11.33 2.42 -12.32
N ASN A 126 11.87 2.19 -13.52
CA ASN A 126 12.08 3.24 -14.52
C ASN A 126 10.77 3.82 -15.02
N VAL A 127 9.79 2.98 -15.35
CA VAL A 127 8.46 3.44 -15.78
C VAL A 127 7.76 4.23 -14.68
N ILE A 128 7.80 3.77 -13.43
CA ILE A 128 7.24 4.51 -12.30
C ILE A 128 7.94 5.87 -12.14
N LYS A 129 9.27 5.90 -12.24
CA LYS A 129 10.08 7.12 -12.11
C LYS A 129 9.76 8.14 -13.20
N GLU A 130 9.72 7.72 -14.46
CA GLU A 130 9.40 8.61 -15.58
C GLU A 130 7.95 9.09 -15.53
N THR A 131 7.02 8.22 -15.14
CA THR A 131 5.62 8.61 -14.91
C THR A 131 5.51 9.66 -13.81
N ALA A 132 6.19 9.47 -12.68
CA ALA A 132 6.20 10.43 -11.58
C ALA A 132 6.80 11.78 -12.00
N LYS A 133 7.89 11.78 -12.79
CA LYS A 133 8.46 13.01 -13.36
C LYS A 133 7.48 13.73 -14.30
N ASN A 134 6.79 12.98 -15.15
CA ASN A 134 5.81 13.54 -16.08
C ASN A 134 4.62 14.15 -15.34
N ILE A 135 4.12 13.47 -14.31
CA ILE A 135 3.10 14.00 -13.39
C ILE A 135 3.61 15.28 -12.74
N TYR A 136 4.81 15.25 -12.13
CA TYR A 136 5.39 16.39 -11.44
C TYR A 136 5.49 17.64 -12.33
N ARG A 137 6.00 17.48 -13.55
CA ARG A 137 6.10 18.55 -14.56
C ARG A 137 4.75 19.17 -14.92
N GLN A 138 3.67 18.41 -14.77
CA GLN A 138 2.32 18.82 -15.12
C GLN A 138 1.42 19.08 -13.90
N THR A 139 1.99 19.10 -12.68
CA THR A 139 1.23 19.35 -11.43
C THR A 139 0.46 20.66 -11.40
N LYS A 140 0.90 21.68 -12.15
CA LYS A 140 0.15 22.93 -12.33
C LYS A 140 -1.15 22.75 -13.11
N ASN A 141 -1.23 21.72 -13.95
CA ASN A 141 -2.35 21.43 -14.85
C ASN A 141 -3.30 20.35 -14.30
N TYR A 142 -2.83 19.52 -13.35
CA TYR A 142 -3.61 18.40 -12.81
C TYR A 142 -3.47 18.30 -11.29
N SER A 143 -4.60 18.12 -10.61
CA SER A 143 -4.59 17.76 -9.20
C SER A 143 -4.08 16.33 -9.02
N LEU A 144 -3.26 16.09 -8.00
CA LEU A 144 -2.87 14.73 -7.61
C LEU A 144 -4.07 13.86 -7.26
N ASN A 145 -5.19 14.46 -6.84
CA ASN A 145 -6.41 13.71 -6.57
C ASN A 145 -7.03 13.17 -7.88
N ASP A 146 -7.03 13.96 -8.95
CA ASP A 146 -7.54 13.56 -10.27
C ASP A 146 -6.71 12.40 -10.84
N ILE A 147 -5.39 12.50 -10.73
CA ILE A 147 -4.46 11.43 -11.15
C ILE A 147 -4.73 10.14 -10.37
N ARG A 148 -4.91 10.23 -9.04
CA ARG A 148 -5.27 9.06 -8.21
C ARG A 148 -6.60 8.45 -8.62
N GLN A 149 -7.61 9.26 -8.95
CA GLN A 149 -8.90 8.77 -9.41
C GLN A 149 -8.78 8.03 -10.74
N VAL A 150 -8.02 8.56 -11.71
CA VAL A 150 -7.78 7.87 -13.00
C VAL A 150 -7.10 6.52 -12.80
N ILE A 151 -6.06 6.45 -11.95
CA ILE A 151 -5.39 5.19 -11.61
C ILE A 151 -6.38 4.21 -10.98
N ARG A 152 -7.17 4.66 -10.00
CA ARG A 152 -8.16 3.81 -9.31
C ARG A 152 -9.22 3.26 -10.26
N ASN A 153 -9.79 4.12 -11.10
CA ASN A 153 -10.81 3.72 -12.07
C ASN A 153 -10.25 2.71 -13.07
N LYS A 154 -8.99 2.87 -13.51
CA LYS A 154 -8.35 1.96 -14.45
C LYS A 154 -8.14 0.55 -13.88
N PHE A 155 -7.67 0.45 -12.64
CA PHE A 155 -7.34 -0.85 -12.02
C PHE A 155 -8.50 -1.52 -11.30
N PHE A 156 -9.37 -0.75 -10.64
CA PHE A 156 -10.41 -1.30 -9.77
C PHE A 156 -11.82 -1.17 -10.33
N ARG A 157 -11.99 -0.60 -11.53
CA ARG A 157 -13.29 -0.36 -12.18
C ARG A 157 -14.29 0.35 -11.24
N THR A 158 -13.79 1.20 -10.35
CA THR A 158 -14.62 1.98 -9.43
C THR A 158 -15.44 2.99 -10.24
N SER A 159 -16.70 2.69 -10.51
CA SER A 159 -17.63 3.63 -11.15
C SER A 159 -17.98 4.74 -10.17
N LEU A 160 -17.36 5.91 -10.32
CA LEU A 160 -17.89 7.15 -9.77
C LEU A 160 -17.95 8.17 -10.91
N ASP A 161 -19.19 8.39 -11.37
CA ASP A 161 -19.63 9.22 -12.49
C ASP A 161 -19.23 10.71 -12.40
N ARG A 162 -17.97 11.07 -12.61
CA ARG A 162 -17.59 12.48 -12.79
C ARG A 162 -16.63 12.72 -13.96
N SER A 163 -17.26 13.23 -15.02
CA SER A 163 -16.77 14.04 -16.16
C SER A 163 -15.68 13.49 -17.09
N ASP A 164 -16.10 13.22 -18.32
CA ASP A 164 -15.34 12.54 -19.38
C ASP A 164 -14.24 13.36 -20.08
N GLU A 165 -14.18 14.69 -19.93
CA GLU A 165 -13.16 15.51 -20.62
C GLU A 165 -11.86 15.69 -19.82
N LYS A 166 -11.95 15.97 -18.51
CA LYS A 166 -10.75 16.18 -17.66
C LYS A 166 -9.96 14.89 -17.44
N ASN A 167 -10.66 13.75 -17.51
CA ASN A 167 -10.10 12.42 -17.42
C ASN A 167 -9.28 12.02 -18.66
N GLN A 168 -9.59 12.54 -19.86
CA GLN A 168 -8.85 12.22 -21.09
C GLN A 168 -7.40 12.73 -21.06
N ASN A 169 -7.19 13.95 -20.57
CA ASN A 169 -5.87 14.55 -20.49
C ASN A 169 -4.98 13.88 -19.41
N SER A 170 -5.56 13.56 -18.25
CA SER A 170 -4.88 12.77 -17.21
C SER A 170 -4.58 11.33 -17.68
N HIS A 171 -5.48 10.73 -18.48
CA HIS A 171 -5.24 9.45 -19.15
C HIS A 171 -4.03 9.50 -20.09
N LYS A 172 -3.83 10.60 -20.82
CA LYS A 172 -2.70 10.73 -21.74
C LYS A 172 -1.35 10.65 -21.03
N ILE A 173 -1.23 11.27 -19.85
CA ILE A 173 0.00 11.23 -19.04
C ILE A 173 0.28 9.81 -18.53
N LEU A 174 -0.78 9.11 -18.13
CA LEU A 174 -0.70 7.76 -17.58
C LEU A 174 -0.73 6.67 -18.66
N HIS A 175 -0.87 7.01 -19.94
CA HIS A 175 -1.01 6.04 -21.02
C HIS A 175 0.19 5.10 -21.11
N GLN A 176 1.42 5.65 -21.08
CA GLN A 176 2.64 4.83 -21.09
C GLN A 176 2.71 3.92 -19.86
N TYR A 177 2.36 4.45 -18.69
CA TYR A 177 2.29 3.68 -17.45
C TYR A 177 1.28 2.52 -17.56
N PHE A 178 0.06 2.78 -18.00
CA PHE A 178 -0.97 1.76 -18.11
C PHE A 178 -0.65 0.69 -19.15
N ASN A 179 -0.06 1.07 -20.29
CA ASN A 179 0.37 0.10 -21.30
C ASN A 179 1.50 -0.77 -20.76
N TYR A 180 2.48 -0.16 -20.08
CA TYR A 180 3.57 -0.91 -19.47
C TYR A 180 3.05 -1.88 -18.40
N ILE A 181 2.25 -1.42 -17.43
CA ILE A 181 1.74 -2.29 -16.36
C ILE A 181 0.90 -3.44 -16.92
N ARG A 182 0.08 -3.18 -17.95
CA ARG A 182 -0.69 -4.25 -18.63
C ARG A 182 0.22 -5.31 -19.23
N ASN A 183 1.32 -4.90 -19.88
CA ASN A 183 2.27 -5.82 -20.51
C ASN A 183 3.22 -6.47 -19.49
N PHE A 184 3.46 -5.79 -18.36
CA PHE A 184 4.31 -6.28 -17.28
C PHE A 184 3.70 -7.53 -16.62
N GLY A 185 2.37 -7.62 -16.63
CA GLY A 185 1.62 -8.76 -16.12
C GLY A 185 1.48 -8.75 -14.60
N ASP A 186 1.01 -9.87 -14.07
CA ASP A 186 0.78 -10.03 -12.65
C ASP A 186 2.09 -10.33 -11.90
N LEU A 187 2.14 -9.88 -10.65
CA LEU A 187 3.17 -10.25 -9.69
C LEU A 187 2.54 -11.08 -8.58
N PHE A 188 3.17 -12.20 -8.24
CA PHE A 188 2.69 -13.09 -7.20
C PHE A 188 3.54 -12.97 -5.95
N LEU A 189 2.90 -12.86 -4.79
CA LEU A 189 3.59 -12.96 -3.52
C LEU A 189 3.59 -14.42 -3.08
N ALA A 190 4.77 -15.01 -2.96
CA ALA A 190 4.97 -16.34 -2.43
C ALA A 190 5.53 -16.25 -1.01
N SER A 191 4.92 -16.99 -0.08
CA SER A 191 5.54 -17.27 1.20
C SER A 191 6.35 -18.54 1.08
N THR A 192 7.64 -18.45 1.40
CA THR A 192 8.45 -19.64 1.65
C THR A 192 8.35 -19.99 3.13
N ASN A 193 8.82 -21.16 3.57
CA ASN A 193 9.03 -21.47 5.01
C ASN A 193 10.16 -20.60 5.63
N SER A 194 10.46 -19.45 5.02
CA SER A 194 11.39 -18.44 5.49
C SER A 194 10.60 -17.20 5.90
N PRO A 195 11.21 -16.26 6.63
CA PRO A 195 10.51 -15.04 7.03
C PRO A 195 10.34 -14.03 5.88
N PHE A 196 10.76 -14.39 4.66
CA PHE A 196 10.68 -13.53 3.49
C PHE A 196 9.48 -13.89 2.62
N THR A 197 8.71 -12.87 2.28
CA THR A 197 7.78 -12.94 1.15
C THR A 197 8.58 -12.68 -0.11
N ILE A 198 8.54 -13.61 -1.05
CA ILE A 198 9.19 -13.49 -2.35
C ILE A 198 8.18 -12.93 -3.33
N LEU A 199 8.57 -11.93 -4.08
CA LEU A 199 7.81 -11.45 -5.21
C LEU A 199 8.25 -12.26 -6.44
N LEU A 200 7.30 -12.90 -7.11
CA LEU A 200 7.50 -13.72 -8.28
C LEU A 200 6.90 -13.02 -9.49
N LYS A 201 7.72 -12.83 -10.52
CA LYS A 201 7.25 -12.47 -11.85
C LYS A 201 7.12 -13.76 -12.67
N PRO A 202 5.92 -14.13 -13.14
CA PRO A 202 5.78 -15.27 -14.04
C PRO A 202 6.58 -14.99 -15.32
N PHE A 203 7.28 -16.00 -15.83
CA PHE A 203 7.95 -15.89 -17.12
C PHE A 203 6.89 -15.59 -18.18
N SER A 204 7.13 -14.53 -18.95
CA SER A 204 6.33 -14.25 -20.14
C SER A 204 6.58 -15.38 -21.14
N SER A 205 5.61 -16.29 -21.27
CA SER A 205 5.60 -17.31 -22.33
C SER A 205 5.36 -16.69 -23.70
#